data_AF-A0A9Q4CTX1-F1
#
_entry.id   AF-A0A9Q4CTX1-F1
#
_cell.length_a   1.000
_cell.length_b   1.000
_cell.length_c   1.000
_cell.angle_alpha   90.00
_cell.angle_beta   90.00
_cell.angle_gamma   90.00
#
_symmetry.space_group_name_H-M   'P 1'
#
loop_
_entity.id
_entity.type
_entity.pdbx_description
1 polymer ?
#
loop_
_entity_poly.entity_id
_entity_poly.type
_entity_poly.pdbx_seq_one_letter_code
_entity_poly.pdbx_strand_id
1 'polypeptide(L)'
;MANTESEAALLLEYKEALRDARLRHRKAKERGAPAQELKTLRGMIKSLEWEVALLERSGFAPSGATLVEPSFFDGYRSEHSGDPFDLLFGAETERDILEVPPTYVHQAAREVLTKNEHILLCASLSGMAIRDIAEQLDISPSSVRSYLRRIEKKLKVVPPVQTVFAWDEGDPSPRPASK
;
A
#
# COMPACT_ATOMS: atom_id res chain seq x y z
N MET A 1 14.43 -16.34 -15.37
CA MET A 1 15.41 -16.17 -14.27
C MET A 1 15.08 -15.00 -13.34
N ALA A 2 13.97 -14.27 -13.51
CA ALA A 2 13.59 -13.13 -12.65
C ALA A 2 13.02 -13.52 -11.26
N ASN A 3 12.77 -14.79 -10.97
CA ASN A 3 12.12 -15.20 -9.71
C ASN A 3 13.07 -15.19 -8.52
N THR A 4 14.34 -15.53 -8.72
CA THR A 4 15.31 -15.74 -7.64
C THR A 4 15.73 -14.44 -6.95
N GLU A 5 15.78 -13.32 -7.67
CA GLU A 5 16.09 -12.01 -7.07
C GLU A 5 14.92 -11.50 -6.19
N SER A 6 13.69 -11.70 -6.66
CA SER A 6 12.47 -11.37 -5.90
C SER A 6 12.34 -12.23 -4.64
N GLU A 7 12.61 -13.54 -4.75
CA GLU A 7 12.60 -14.47 -3.60
C GLU A 7 13.66 -14.11 -2.55
N ALA A 8 14.86 -13.71 -2.99
CA ALA A 8 15.93 -13.30 -2.09
C ALA A 8 15.60 -11.98 -1.37
N ALA A 9 14.98 -11.02 -2.06
CA ALA A 9 14.52 -9.77 -1.47
C ALA A 9 13.42 -10.03 -0.42
N LEU A 10 12.45 -10.90 -0.74
CA LEU A 10 11.39 -11.28 0.18
C LEU A 10 11.94 -11.97 1.43
N LEU A 11 12.89 -12.89 1.28
CA LEU A 11 13.54 -13.55 2.41
C LEU A 11 14.25 -12.53 3.31
N LEU A 12 14.89 -11.53 2.74
CA LEU A 12 15.55 -10.46 3.50
C LEU A 12 14.52 -9.64 4.29
N GLU A 13 13.42 -9.22 3.66
CA GLU A 13 12.31 -8.49 4.32
C GLU A 13 11.78 -9.26 5.54
N TYR A 14 11.53 -10.57 5.39
CA TYR A 14 11.04 -11.41 6.50
C TYR A 14 12.05 -11.58 7.62
N LYS A 15 13.35 -11.66 7.30
CA LYS A 15 14.43 -11.71 8.31
C LYS A 15 14.54 -10.42 9.10
N GLU A 16 14.37 -9.28 8.45
CA GLU A 16 14.36 -7.97 9.09
C GLU A 16 13.13 -7.81 10.00
N ALA A 17 11.95 -8.17 9.50
CA ALA A 17 10.72 -8.17 10.30
C ALA A 17 10.83 -9.07 11.54
N LEU A 18 11.46 -10.24 11.41
CA LEU A 18 11.74 -11.14 12.55
C LEU A 18 12.68 -10.51 13.57
N ARG A 19 13.74 -9.82 13.12
CA ARG A 19 14.68 -9.12 13.99
C ARG A 19 13.97 -8.04 14.80
N ASP A 20 13.10 -7.28 14.15
CA ASP A 20 12.32 -6.21 14.76
C ASP A 20 11.27 -6.73 15.74
N ALA A 21 10.54 -7.78 15.38
CA ALA A 21 9.60 -8.46 16.27
C ALA A 21 10.29 -8.91 17.59
N ARG A 22 11.49 -9.48 17.48
CA ARG A 22 12.31 -9.88 18.63
C ARG A 22 12.77 -8.68 19.46
N LEU A 23 13.17 -7.58 18.81
CA LEU A 23 13.54 -6.35 19.51
C LEU A 23 12.36 -5.75 20.27
N ARG A 24 11.17 -5.66 19.65
CA ARG A 24 9.93 -5.18 20.29
C ARG A 24 9.55 -6.04 21.49
N HIS A 25 9.58 -7.37 21.34
CA HIS A 25 9.32 -8.29 22.45
C HIS A 25 10.31 -8.10 23.62
N ARG A 26 11.61 -7.94 23.33
CA ARG A 26 12.62 -7.65 24.37
C ARG A 26 12.34 -6.33 25.09
N LYS A 27 12.11 -5.24 24.36
CA LYS A 27 11.77 -3.92 24.93
C LYS A 27 10.48 -3.98 25.76
N ALA A 28 9.47 -4.71 25.27
CA ALA A 28 8.21 -4.94 25.99
C ALA A 28 8.44 -5.69 27.31
N LYS A 29 9.34 -6.68 27.32
CA LYS A 29 9.71 -7.40 28.53
C LYS A 29 10.45 -6.50 29.53
N GLU A 30 11.39 -5.68 29.07
CA GLU A 30 12.17 -4.75 29.90
C GLU A 30 11.30 -3.68 30.56
N ARG A 31 10.27 -3.18 29.86
CA ARG A 31 9.32 -2.19 30.40
C ARG A 31 8.20 -2.80 31.25
N GLY A 32 8.18 -4.12 31.47
CA GLY A 32 7.13 -4.80 32.23
C GLY A 32 5.75 -4.78 31.56
N ALA A 33 5.70 -4.96 30.23
CA ALA A 33 4.46 -4.97 29.48
C ALA A 33 3.47 -6.07 29.96
N PRO A 34 2.15 -5.88 29.77
CA PRO A 34 1.15 -6.87 30.14
C PRO A 34 1.39 -8.23 29.48
N ALA A 35 1.05 -9.32 30.19
CA ALA A 35 1.25 -10.70 29.70
C ALA A 35 0.58 -10.96 28.34
N GLN A 36 -0.56 -10.33 28.07
CA GLN A 36 -1.27 -10.46 26.80
C GLN A 36 -0.45 -9.89 25.63
N GLU A 37 0.19 -8.74 25.82
CA GLU A 37 1.02 -8.12 24.79
C GLU A 37 2.25 -8.99 24.47
N LEU A 38 2.93 -9.48 25.51
CA LEU A 38 4.06 -10.40 25.37
C LEU A 38 3.65 -11.69 24.64
N LYS A 39 2.44 -12.20 24.91
CA LYS A 39 1.89 -13.38 24.23
C LYS A 39 1.67 -13.09 22.74
N THR A 40 1.09 -11.94 22.38
CA THR A 40 0.91 -11.53 20.98
C THR A 40 2.24 -11.42 20.25
N LEU A 41 3.22 -10.69 20.82
CA LEU A 41 4.54 -10.53 20.22
C LEU A 41 5.28 -11.87 20.07
N ARG A 42 5.12 -12.79 21.03
CA ARG A 42 5.70 -14.14 20.93
C ARG A 42 5.04 -14.99 19.83
N GLY A 43 3.72 -14.87 19.64
CA GLY A 43 3.00 -15.52 18.54
C GLY A 43 3.50 -15.03 17.19
N MET A 44 3.67 -13.72 17.06
CA MET A 44 4.20 -13.05 15.87
C MET A 44 5.63 -13.49 15.52
N ILE A 45 6.53 -13.56 16.51
CA ILE A 45 7.90 -14.07 16.32
C ILE A 45 7.87 -15.51 15.79
N LYS A 46 7.07 -16.40 16.38
CA LYS A 46 6.98 -17.80 15.92
C LYS A 46 6.46 -17.91 14.50
N SER A 47 5.51 -17.07 14.14
CA SER A 47 4.97 -17.02 12.79
C SER A 47 6.04 -16.58 11.78
N LEU A 48 6.76 -15.50 12.07
CA LEU A 48 7.88 -15.03 11.23
C LEU A 48 9.02 -16.06 11.15
N GLU A 49 9.36 -16.73 12.24
CA GLU A 49 10.35 -17.84 12.25
C GLU A 49 9.94 -18.97 11.31
N TRP A 50 8.65 -19.32 11.30
CA TRP A 50 8.11 -20.34 10.41
C TRP A 50 8.20 -19.92 8.93
N GLU A 51 7.81 -18.69 8.61
CA GLU A 51 7.86 -18.15 7.24
C GLU A 51 9.29 -18.05 6.71
N VAL A 52 10.24 -17.54 7.51
CA VAL A 52 11.66 -17.51 7.14
C VAL A 52 12.18 -18.91 6.87
N ALA A 53 11.89 -19.87 7.76
CA ALA A 53 12.34 -21.25 7.59
C ALA A 53 11.70 -21.92 6.36
N LEU A 54 10.48 -21.54 6.00
CA LEU A 54 9.81 -22.04 4.81
C LEU A 54 10.45 -21.45 3.55
N LEU A 55 10.60 -20.13 3.46
CA LEU A 55 11.27 -19.44 2.35
C LEU A 55 12.68 -19.97 2.11
N GLU A 56 13.44 -20.23 3.17
CA GLU A 56 14.78 -20.82 3.07
C GLU A 56 14.79 -22.25 2.51
N ARG A 57 13.71 -23.01 2.71
CA ARG A 57 13.61 -24.42 2.26
C ARG A 57 12.99 -24.56 0.88
N SER A 58 11.93 -23.81 0.58
CA SER A 58 11.12 -23.97 -0.63
C SER A 58 11.40 -22.92 -1.70
N GLY A 59 12.00 -21.78 -1.35
CA GLY A 59 12.07 -20.60 -2.22
C GLY A 59 10.70 -20.00 -2.53
N PHE A 60 9.62 -20.45 -1.87
CA PHE A 60 8.26 -20.06 -2.21
C PHE A 60 7.48 -19.65 -0.95
N ALA A 61 6.92 -18.44 -0.97
CA ALA A 61 6.03 -17.96 0.08
C ALA A 61 4.68 -18.70 -0.02
N PRO A 62 4.13 -19.25 1.07
CA PRO A 62 2.82 -19.87 1.04
C PRO A 62 1.78 -18.79 0.70
N SER A 63 1.03 -19.02 -0.38
CA SER A 63 -0.03 -18.13 -0.85
C SER A 63 -1.14 -18.01 0.21
N GLY A 64 -1.05 -17.00 1.08
CA GLY A 64 -2.19 -16.50 1.85
C GLY A 64 -2.56 -17.25 3.14
N ALA A 65 -1.68 -18.10 3.68
CA ALA A 65 -1.88 -18.74 4.98
C ALA A 65 -0.85 -18.27 6.03
N THR A 66 -0.39 -17.03 5.92
CA THR A 66 0.51 -16.44 6.91
C THR A 66 -0.23 -16.32 8.24
N LEU A 67 0.27 -16.97 9.29
CA LEU A 67 -0.26 -16.76 10.66
C LEU A 67 0.10 -15.38 11.22
N VAL A 68 0.89 -14.60 10.48
CA VAL A 68 1.10 -13.17 10.75
C VAL A 68 -0.13 -12.43 10.26
N GLU A 69 -0.80 -11.71 11.17
CA GLU A 69 -1.96 -10.91 10.77
C GLU A 69 -1.54 -9.86 9.73
N PRO A 70 -2.35 -9.62 8.67
CA PRO A 70 -2.11 -8.57 7.68
C PRO A 70 -1.84 -7.20 8.32
N SER A 71 -2.55 -6.90 9.42
CA SER A 71 -2.40 -5.68 10.21
C SER A 71 -0.97 -5.44 10.73
N PHE A 72 -0.21 -6.51 11.04
CA PHE A 72 1.19 -6.39 11.43
C PHE A 72 2.08 -6.01 10.25
N PHE A 73 1.89 -6.63 9.09
CA PHE A 73 2.66 -6.28 7.90
C PHE A 73 2.30 -4.88 7.40
N ASP A 74 1.02 -4.49 7.47
CA ASP A 74 0.59 -3.14 7.16
C ASP A 74 1.25 -2.11 8.09
N GLY A 75 1.37 -2.43 9.39
CA GLY A 75 2.09 -1.60 10.36
C GLY A 75 3.62 -1.58 10.12
N TYR A 76 4.25 -2.74 9.96
CA TYR A 76 5.68 -2.87 9.69
C TYR A 76 6.08 -2.15 8.39
N ARG A 77 5.31 -2.36 7.32
CA ARG A 77 5.46 -1.65 6.05
C ARG A 77 5.14 -0.18 6.19
N SER A 78 4.16 0.26 6.99
CA SER A 78 3.98 1.70 7.22
C SER A 78 5.16 2.36 7.95
N GLU A 79 5.90 1.59 8.76
CA GLU A 79 7.08 2.07 9.47
C GLU A 79 8.37 1.99 8.61
N HIS A 80 8.41 1.13 7.59
CA HIS A 80 9.65 0.78 6.84
C HIS A 80 9.55 0.92 5.31
N SER A 81 8.35 0.91 4.75
CA SER A 81 8.04 1.30 3.36
C SER A 81 7.39 2.68 3.41
N GLY A 82 7.83 3.63 2.59
CA GLY A 82 7.21 4.96 2.53
C GLY A 82 5.69 4.83 2.36
N ASP A 83 4.91 5.64 3.09
CA ASP A 83 3.45 5.68 2.91
C ASP A 83 3.18 5.82 1.39
N PRO A 84 2.27 5.07 0.77
CA PRO A 84 1.91 5.27 -0.63
C PRO A 84 1.59 6.73 -0.96
N PHE A 85 1.09 7.49 0.01
CA PHE A 85 0.95 8.93 -0.08
C PHE A 85 2.30 9.63 -0.21
N ASP A 86 3.26 9.31 0.67
CA ASP A 86 4.61 9.86 0.64
C ASP A 86 5.39 9.45 -0.62
N LEU A 87 5.10 8.27 -1.19
CA LEU A 87 5.67 7.80 -2.45
C LEU A 87 5.16 8.62 -3.64
N LEU A 88 3.87 8.99 -3.63
CA LEU A 88 3.25 9.76 -4.71
C LEU A 88 3.53 11.25 -4.62
N PHE A 89 3.66 11.76 -3.40
CA PHE A 89 3.62 13.19 -3.12
C PHE A 89 4.80 13.69 -2.27
N GLY A 90 5.77 12.83 -1.96
CA GLY A 90 6.94 13.19 -1.15
C GLY A 90 6.57 13.51 0.30
N ALA A 91 7.18 14.55 0.88
CA ALA A 91 6.90 14.99 2.25
C ALA A 91 5.72 15.99 2.34
N GLU A 92 4.98 16.20 1.24
CA GLU A 92 3.83 17.10 1.23
C GLU A 92 2.68 16.52 2.04
N THR A 93 2.07 17.32 2.90
CA THR A 93 0.92 16.85 3.66
C THR A 93 -0.31 16.82 2.76
N GLU A 94 -1.29 15.98 3.10
CA GLU A 94 -2.56 15.88 2.38
C GLU A 94 -3.31 17.23 2.23
N ARG A 95 -2.95 18.23 3.04
CA ARG A 95 -3.44 19.60 2.94
C ARG A 95 -2.75 20.44 1.87
N ASP A 96 -1.48 20.18 1.57
CA ASP A 96 -0.65 21.00 0.67
C ASP A 96 -0.97 20.70 -0.80
N ILE A 97 -1.30 19.44 -1.10
CA ILE A 97 -1.67 18.97 -2.45
C ILE A 97 -3.06 19.48 -2.88
N LEU A 98 -3.89 19.80 -1.89
CA LEU A 98 -5.28 20.20 -2.06
C LEU A 98 -5.45 21.71 -1.82
N GLU A 99 -4.59 22.56 -2.42
CA GLU A 99 -4.85 24.01 -2.52
C GLU A 99 -6.17 24.33 -3.28
N VAL A 100 -6.82 23.32 -3.86
CA VAL A 100 -8.20 23.39 -4.33
C VAL A 100 -9.10 23.61 -3.10
N PRO A 101 -9.90 24.70 -3.03
CA PRO A 101 -10.77 24.95 -1.87
C PRO A 101 -11.55 23.67 -1.56
N PRO A 102 -11.69 23.28 -0.28
CA PRO A 102 -12.24 22.00 0.13
C PRO A 102 -13.67 21.90 -0.39
N THR A 103 -13.77 21.43 -1.63
CA THR A 103 -15.03 21.21 -2.28
C THR A 103 -15.61 20.01 -1.55
N TYR A 104 -16.90 20.10 -1.28
CA TYR A 104 -17.73 19.15 -0.52
C TYR A 104 -17.46 17.65 -0.85
N VAL A 105 -16.89 17.40 -2.02
CA VAL A 105 -16.39 16.12 -2.54
C VAL A 105 -15.42 15.43 -1.58
N HIS A 106 -14.48 16.13 -0.94
CA HIS A 106 -13.41 15.45 -0.16
C HIS A 106 -13.90 14.81 1.13
N GLN A 107 -14.80 15.45 1.87
CA GLN A 107 -15.26 14.91 3.14
C GLN A 107 -16.20 13.71 2.92
N ALA A 108 -17.12 13.81 1.97
CA ALA A 108 -17.98 12.70 1.59
C ALA A 108 -17.19 11.53 0.95
N ALA A 109 -16.15 11.83 0.17
CA ALA A 109 -15.27 10.80 -0.39
C ALA A 109 -14.52 10.03 0.71
N ARG A 110 -14.04 10.71 1.77
CA ARG A 110 -13.35 10.07 2.90
C ARG A 110 -14.21 9.06 3.65
N GLU A 111 -15.52 9.27 3.71
CA GLU A 111 -16.44 8.35 4.39
C GLU A 111 -16.75 7.10 3.56
N VAL A 112 -16.61 7.17 2.22
CA VAL A 112 -17.03 6.11 1.29
C VAL A 112 -15.85 5.37 0.67
N LEU A 113 -14.71 6.02 0.50
CA LEU A 113 -13.50 5.47 -0.12
C LEU A 113 -12.57 4.85 0.93
N THR A 114 -11.88 3.79 0.54
CA THR A 114 -10.75 3.26 1.33
C THR A 114 -9.56 4.23 1.26
N LYS A 115 -8.58 4.10 2.17
CA LYS A 115 -7.35 4.92 2.15
C LYS A 115 -6.71 4.90 0.75
N ASN A 116 -6.45 3.73 0.18
CA ASN A 116 -5.80 3.60 -1.14
C ASN A 116 -6.64 4.20 -2.29
N GLU A 117 -7.97 4.09 -2.21
CA GLU A 117 -8.87 4.71 -3.19
C GLU A 117 -8.85 6.24 -3.10
N HIS A 118 -8.76 6.79 -1.89
CA HIS A 118 -8.60 8.23 -1.66
C HIS A 118 -7.27 8.74 -2.22
N ILE A 119 -6.18 8.01 -1.97
CA ILE A 119 -4.84 8.33 -2.49
C ILE A 119 -4.84 8.35 -4.03
N LEU A 120 -5.42 7.32 -4.66
CA LEU A 120 -5.57 7.24 -6.12
C LEU A 120 -6.43 8.37 -6.70
N LEU A 121 -7.50 8.76 -6.00
CA LEU A 121 -8.33 9.89 -6.38
C LEU A 121 -7.55 11.20 -6.31
N CYS A 122 -6.83 11.45 -5.22
CA CYS A 122 -5.98 12.63 -5.07
C CYS A 122 -4.94 12.71 -6.20
N ALA A 123 -4.22 11.61 -6.48
CA ALA A 123 -3.18 11.60 -7.51
C ALA A 123 -3.76 11.94 -8.89
N SER A 124 -4.94 11.41 -9.20
CA SER A 124 -5.65 11.74 -10.43
C SER A 124 -6.13 13.20 -10.48
N LEU A 125 -6.62 13.76 -9.37
CA LEU A 125 -7.09 15.15 -9.31
C LEU A 125 -5.94 16.15 -9.41
N SER A 126 -4.75 15.77 -8.93
CA SER A 126 -3.50 16.52 -9.12
C SER A 126 -2.97 16.46 -10.57
N GLY A 127 -3.65 15.78 -11.48
CA GLY A 127 -3.28 15.68 -12.89
C GLY A 127 -2.18 14.66 -13.19
N MET A 128 -1.85 13.76 -12.26
CA MET A 128 -0.84 12.73 -12.47
C MET A 128 -1.32 11.71 -13.53
N ALA A 129 -0.45 11.33 -14.47
CA ALA A 129 -0.81 10.37 -15.49
C ALA A 129 -0.95 8.96 -14.91
N ILE A 130 -1.85 8.15 -15.47
CA ILE A 130 -2.13 6.77 -15.01
C ILE A 130 -0.86 5.90 -14.97
N ARG A 131 0.08 6.12 -15.90
CA ARG A 131 1.35 5.38 -15.94
C ARG A 131 2.25 5.74 -14.77
N ASP A 132 2.33 7.02 -14.41
CA ASP A 132 3.15 7.50 -13.31
C ASP A 132 2.58 7.03 -11.96
N ILE A 133 1.25 7.11 -11.80
CA ILE A 133 0.54 6.54 -10.64
C ILE A 133 0.84 5.04 -10.50
N ALA A 134 0.79 4.30 -11.62
CA ALA A 134 1.03 2.87 -11.65
C ALA A 134 2.48 2.52 -11.25
N GLU A 135 3.45 3.26 -11.78
CA GLU A 135 4.87 3.09 -11.46
C GLU A 135 5.17 3.41 -9.99
N GLN A 136 4.68 4.53 -9.48
CA GLN A 136 4.93 4.96 -8.10
C GLN A 136 4.28 4.05 -7.06
N LEU A 137 3.13 3.45 -7.39
CA LEU A 137 2.42 2.51 -6.51
C LEU A 137 2.78 1.04 -6.75
N ASP A 138 3.70 0.75 -7.67
CA ASP A 138 4.07 -0.60 -8.10
C ASP A 138 2.84 -1.50 -8.42
N ILE A 139 1.89 -0.95 -9.17
CA ILE A 139 0.71 -1.67 -9.65
C ILE A 139 0.55 -1.53 -11.15
N SER A 140 -0.19 -2.45 -11.78
CA SER A 140 -0.41 -2.36 -13.22
C SER A 140 -1.28 -1.13 -13.61
N PRO A 141 -1.04 -0.49 -14.77
CA PRO A 141 -1.90 0.59 -15.26
C PRO A 141 -3.38 0.20 -15.44
N SER A 142 -3.66 -1.07 -15.71
CA SER A 142 -5.04 -1.59 -15.78
C SER A 142 -5.68 -1.68 -14.40
N SER A 143 -4.91 -1.99 -13.35
CA SER A 143 -5.35 -1.92 -11.96
C SER A 143 -5.75 -0.50 -11.58
N VAL A 144 -4.92 0.50 -11.90
CA VAL A 144 -5.22 1.93 -11.65
C VAL A 144 -6.57 2.32 -12.28
N ARG A 145 -6.77 2.05 -13.57
CA ARG A 145 -8.06 2.31 -14.26
C ARG A 145 -9.24 1.61 -13.58
N SER A 146 -9.03 0.38 -13.13
CA SER A 146 -10.06 -0.41 -12.45
C SER A 146 -10.40 0.14 -11.06
N TYR A 147 -9.43 0.66 -10.32
CA TYR A 147 -9.66 1.39 -9.07
C TYR A 147 -10.41 2.70 -9.32
N LEU A 148 -9.99 3.49 -10.30
CA LEU A 148 -10.65 4.77 -10.64
C LEU A 148 -12.12 4.57 -11.06
N ARG A 149 -12.43 3.53 -11.84
CA ARG A 149 -13.84 3.16 -12.16
C ARG A 149 -14.65 2.75 -10.93
N ARG A 150 -14.02 2.07 -9.95
CA ARG A 150 -14.69 1.72 -8.69
C ARG A 150 -14.95 2.95 -7.83
N ILE A 151 -13.98 3.87 -7.75
CA ILE A 151 -14.11 5.16 -7.07
C ILE A 151 -15.26 5.96 -7.69
N GLU A 152 -15.30 6.09 -9.01
CA GLU A 152 -16.38 6.78 -9.72
C GLU A 152 -17.75 6.18 -9.38
N LYS A 153 -17.88 4.84 -9.37
CA LYS A 153 -19.13 4.17 -8.98
C LYS A 153 -19.53 4.48 -7.54
N LYS A 154 -18.57 4.48 -6.61
CA LYS A 154 -18.80 4.81 -5.20
C LYS A 154 -19.27 6.24 -5.03
N LEU A 155 -18.65 7.18 -5.74
CA LEU A 155 -19.00 8.61 -5.67
C LEU A 155 -20.34 8.93 -6.34
N LYS A 156 -20.74 8.22 -7.41
CA LYS A 156 -22.06 8.37 -8.04
C LYS A 156 -23.24 8.00 -7.16
N VAL A 157 -23.02 7.17 -6.13
CA VAL A 157 -24.05 6.82 -5.14
C VAL A 157 -24.25 7.96 -4.12
N VAL A 158 -23.35 8.95 -4.09
CA VAL A 158 -23.40 10.10 -3.18
C VAL A 158 -24.02 11.32 -3.89
N PRO A 159 -25.22 11.79 -3.49
CA PRO A 159 -25.88 12.96 -4.09
C PRO A 159 -25.25 14.30 -3.64
N PRO A 160 -25.30 15.36 -4.47
CA PRO A 160 -24.73 15.45 -5.80
C PRO A 160 -23.28 15.94 -5.70
N VAL A 161 -22.33 15.01 -5.69
CA VAL A 161 -20.99 15.32 -6.17
C VAL A 161 -21.07 15.32 -7.69
N GLN A 162 -21.21 16.49 -8.33
CA GLN A 162 -21.00 16.60 -9.78
C GLN A 162 -19.51 16.41 -10.06
N THR A 163 -19.08 15.16 -10.07
CA THR A 163 -17.74 14.79 -10.53
C THR A 163 -17.70 14.96 -12.04
N VAL A 164 -17.08 16.04 -12.50
CA VAL A 164 -16.70 16.23 -13.90
C VAL A 164 -15.47 15.36 -14.16
N PHE A 165 -15.68 14.05 -14.31
CA PHE A 165 -14.65 13.16 -14.81
C PHE A 165 -14.70 13.15 -16.34
N ALA A 166 -14.05 14.14 -16.96
CA ALA A 166 -13.66 14.01 -18.36
C ALA A 166 -12.33 13.23 -18.39
N TRP A 167 -12.40 11.90 -18.28
CA TRP A 167 -11.25 11.07 -18.60
C TRP A 167 -11.05 11.20 -20.10
N ASP A 168 -10.04 11.96 -20.51
CA ASP A 168 -9.65 11.99 -21.91
C ASP A 168 -9.24 10.57 -22.30
N GLU A 169 -10.11 9.85 -23.03
CA GLU A 169 -9.79 8.53 -23.57
C GLU A 169 -8.70 8.64 -24.67
N GLY A 170 -8.27 9.85 -25.03
CA GLY A 170 -7.21 10.14 -25.96
C GLY A 170 -5.83 10.30 -25.32
N ASP A 171 -5.16 9.20 -25.01
CA ASP A 171 -3.69 9.17 -25.12
C ASP A 171 -3.26 8.15 -26.19
N PRO A 172 -3.26 8.54 -27.49
CA PRO A 172 -2.57 7.81 -28.53
C PRO A 172 -1.07 8.06 -28.38
N SER A 173 -0.45 7.43 -27.40
CA SER A 173 1.01 7.40 -27.27
C SER A 173 1.61 6.93 -28.61
N PRO A 174 2.40 7.77 -29.32
CA PRO A 174 2.94 7.39 -30.61
C PRO A 174 3.90 6.22 -30.43
N ARG A 175 3.63 5.10 -31.10
CA ARG A 175 4.59 4.00 -31.19
C ARG A 175 5.88 4.57 -31.81
N PRO A 176 7.05 4.45 -31.17
CA PRO A 176 8.29 4.77 -31.85
C PRO A 176 8.41 3.83 -33.06
N ALA A 177 8.48 4.41 -34.26
CA ALA A 177 8.74 3.66 -35.47
C ALA A 177 10.13 3.04 -35.35
N SER A 178 10.19 1.72 -35.17
CA SER A 178 11.44 0.97 -35.29
C SER A 178 11.94 1.10 -36.73
N LYS A 179 13.12 1.69 -36.90
CA LYS A 179 13.94 1.59 -38.12
C LYS A 179 14.87 0.40 -38.02
#